data_AF-A0A6F8ZT92-F1
#
_entry.id   AF-A0A6F8ZT92-F1
#
_cell.length_a   1.000
_cell.length_b   1.000
_cell.length_c   1.000
_cell.angle_alpha   90.00
_cell.angle_beta   90.00
_cell.angle_gamma   90.00
#
_symmetry.space_group_name_H-M   'P 1'
#
loop_
_entity.id
_entity.type
_entity.pdbx_description
1 polymer ?
#
loop_
_entity_poly.entity_id
_entity_poly.type
_entity_poly.pdbx_seq_one_letter_code
_entity_poly.pdbx_strand_id
1 'polypeptide(L)'
;MQNGEEMSPLAQDSNNAGGPAAEEKEKSQTRGGVEPSAPPLPPSDPPPPGPPEYPRPRLVFHTQLAHGSPTGRIHGFTNVKELYAKIAEVFHISPSEILFCTLNSHKVDMQKLLGGQIGLEDFIFAHVRGETKEVEVTKTEDALGLTITDNGAGYAFIKRIKEDSTIDQLKTVCVGDHIEAINDQSIVGCRHYEVAKMLKEQPRGTPFTLRLVGPKKAFGE
;
A
#
# COMPACT_ATOMS: atom_id res chain seq x y z
N MET A 1 48.34 -41.66 -18.30
CA MET A 1 47.97 -43.09 -18.39
C MET A 1 46.62 -43.25 -17.69
N GLN A 2 45.66 -43.82 -18.42
CA GLN A 2 44.37 -44.43 -18.00
C GLN A 2 43.33 -43.50 -17.33
N ASN A 3 42.24 -43.11 -18.02
CA ASN A 3 41.05 -43.87 -18.49
C ASN A 3 40.23 -44.51 -17.36
N GLY A 4 38.91 -44.26 -17.36
CA GLY A 4 37.95 -45.02 -16.57
C GLY A 4 36.58 -44.34 -16.44
N GLU A 5 35.80 -44.35 -17.52
CA GLU A 5 34.34 -44.21 -17.46
C GLU A 5 33.69 -45.45 -16.81
N GLU A 6 32.41 -45.25 -16.44
CA GLU A 6 31.29 -46.20 -16.50
C GLU A 6 30.73 -46.87 -15.23
N MET A 7 29.39 -46.81 -15.24
CA MET A 7 28.40 -47.82 -14.86
C MET A 7 27.84 -47.90 -13.43
N SER A 8 26.54 -47.60 -13.40
CA SER A 8 25.47 -48.05 -12.50
C SER A 8 25.52 -49.54 -12.14
N PRO A 9 24.74 -49.93 -11.11
CA PRO A 9 23.75 -50.98 -11.33
C PRO A 9 22.35 -50.69 -10.73
N LEU A 10 21.33 -51.16 -11.46
CA LEU A 10 19.99 -51.59 -10.97
C LEU A 10 20.16 -52.78 -10.00
N ALA A 11 19.28 -53.15 -9.06
CA ALA A 11 17.85 -53.44 -9.15
C ALA A 11 17.32 -53.79 -7.73
N GLN A 12 16.07 -53.41 -7.40
CA GLN A 12 14.91 -54.30 -7.08
C GLN A 12 14.71 -54.72 -5.60
N ASP A 13 13.61 -54.26 -4.99
CA ASP A 13 12.44 -55.09 -4.61
C ASP A 13 11.31 -54.17 -4.11
N SER A 14 10.15 -54.09 -4.79
CA SER A 14 8.99 -54.99 -4.73
C SER A 14 8.18 -54.86 -3.43
N ASN A 15 7.05 -54.15 -3.47
CA ASN A 15 5.78 -54.81 -3.18
C ASN A 15 4.56 -54.02 -3.69
N ASN A 16 3.74 -54.78 -4.39
CA ASN A 16 2.63 -54.45 -5.25
C ASN A 16 1.34 -54.97 -4.56
N ALA A 17 0.27 -54.19 -4.57
CA ALA A 17 -1.10 -54.65 -4.34
C ALA A 17 -1.98 -53.82 -5.29
N GLY A 18 -2.63 -54.33 -6.33
CA GLY A 18 -3.22 -55.66 -6.50
C GLY A 18 -4.74 -55.50 -6.49
N GLY A 19 -5.32 -55.14 -7.65
CA GLY A 19 -6.75 -55.41 -7.95
C GLY A 19 -6.99 -56.92 -8.11
N PRO A 20 -8.21 -57.42 -8.42
CA PRO A 20 -8.90 -57.05 -9.66
C PRO A 20 -10.45 -57.09 -9.60
N ALA A 21 -11.05 -56.88 -10.77
CA ALA A 21 -12.47 -57.02 -11.11
C ALA A 21 -12.82 -58.44 -11.63
N ALA A 22 -14.12 -58.79 -11.64
CA ALA A 22 -14.90 -59.33 -12.79
C ALA A 22 -16.08 -60.25 -12.40
N GLU A 23 -17.25 -59.97 -13.01
CA GLU A 23 -18.26 -60.89 -13.62
C GLU A 23 -19.03 -61.91 -12.73
N GLU A 24 -20.27 -62.35 -12.96
CA GLU A 24 -21.31 -62.22 -13.99
C GLU A 24 -22.65 -62.84 -13.45
N LYS A 25 -23.78 -62.49 -14.09
CA LYS A 25 -24.99 -63.31 -14.40
C LYS A 25 -26.16 -63.62 -13.41
N GLU A 26 -27.33 -63.15 -13.89
CA GLU A 26 -28.64 -63.81 -14.13
C GLU A 26 -29.66 -64.18 -13.02
N LYS A 27 -30.88 -63.61 -13.21
CA LYS A 27 -32.27 -64.15 -13.09
C LYS A 27 -32.61 -64.99 -11.83
N SER A 28 -33.68 -64.72 -11.07
CA SER A 28 -35.09 -64.86 -11.48
C SER A 28 -36.04 -64.53 -10.30
N GLN A 29 -37.15 -63.85 -10.61
CA GLN A 29 -38.54 -64.06 -10.15
C GLN A 29 -38.96 -64.18 -8.65
N THR A 30 -39.79 -63.19 -8.27
CA THR A 30 -41.07 -63.28 -7.52
C THR A 30 -41.11 -63.72 -6.05
N ARG A 31 -41.48 -62.80 -5.15
CA ARG A 31 -42.84 -62.71 -4.54
C ARG A 31 -42.95 -61.58 -3.49
N GLY A 32 -43.93 -60.71 -3.70
CA GLY A 32 -44.86 -60.15 -2.71
C GLY A 32 -44.35 -59.53 -1.41
N GLY A 33 -44.43 -58.20 -1.33
CA GLY A 33 -44.47 -57.43 -0.08
C GLY A 33 -44.78 -55.98 -0.40
N VAL A 34 -45.99 -55.51 -0.08
CA VAL A 34 -46.50 -54.18 -0.40
C VAL A 34 -46.06 -53.21 0.71
N GLU A 35 -45.30 -52.17 0.39
CA GLU A 35 -45.10 -51.01 1.28
C GLU A 35 -45.77 -49.77 0.67
N PRO A 36 -46.54 -48.99 1.46
CA PRO A 36 -47.33 -47.87 0.95
C PRO A 36 -46.43 -46.66 0.61
N SER A 37 -46.63 -46.12 -0.60
CA SER A 37 -45.93 -44.91 -1.07
C SER A 37 -46.56 -43.65 -0.46
N ALA A 38 -45.72 -42.80 0.15
CA ALA A 38 -46.14 -41.50 0.69
C ALA A 38 -46.48 -40.51 -0.45
N PRO A 39 -47.48 -39.62 -0.28
CA PRO A 39 -47.86 -38.66 -1.31
C PRO A 39 -46.76 -37.61 -1.57
N PRO A 40 -46.68 -37.04 -2.78
CA PRO A 40 -45.67 -36.03 -3.11
C PRO A 40 -45.90 -34.73 -2.33
N LEU A 41 -44.82 -34.12 -1.87
CA LEU A 41 -44.82 -32.85 -1.15
C LEU A 41 -45.26 -31.70 -2.07
N PRO A 42 -45.99 -30.68 -1.55
CA PRO A 42 -46.37 -29.51 -2.32
C PRO A 42 -45.14 -28.65 -2.69
N PRO A 43 -45.23 -27.83 -3.76
CA PRO A 43 -44.12 -26.96 -4.17
C PRO A 43 -43.79 -25.92 -3.09
N SER A 44 -42.51 -25.63 -2.92
CA SER A 44 -41.99 -24.66 -1.95
C SER A 44 -42.39 -23.23 -2.33
N ASP A 45 -42.87 -22.46 -1.35
CA ASP A 45 -43.13 -21.03 -1.52
C ASP A 45 -41.86 -20.26 -1.92
N PRO A 46 -41.98 -19.17 -2.72
CA PRO A 46 -40.84 -18.32 -3.05
C PRO A 46 -40.25 -17.70 -1.78
N PRO A 47 -38.92 -17.51 -1.71
CA PRO A 47 -38.29 -16.90 -0.55
C PRO A 47 -38.84 -15.48 -0.33
N PRO A 48 -38.99 -15.05 0.94
CA PRO A 48 -39.44 -13.70 1.23
C PRO A 48 -38.49 -12.66 0.61
N PRO A 49 -39.01 -11.50 0.19
CA PRO A 49 -38.17 -10.42 -0.30
C PRO A 49 -37.11 -10.08 0.75
N GLY A 50 -35.85 -10.00 0.30
CA GLY A 50 -34.72 -9.65 1.16
C GLY A 50 -34.93 -8.28 1.83
N PRO A 51 -34.22 -8.00 2.93
CA PRO A 51 -34.32 -6.71 3.60
C PRO A 51 -34.06 -5.57 2.62
N PRO A 52 -34.77 -4.43 2.74
CA PRO A 52 -34.56 -3.29 1.86
C PRO A 52 -33.09 -2.86 1.92
N GLU A 53 -32.44 -2.75 0.76
CA GLU A 53 -31.10 -2.18 0.66
C GLU A 53 -31.18 -0.72 1.10
N TYR A 54 -30.85 -0.44 2.36
CA TYR A 54 -30.63 0.92 2.81
C TYR A 54 -29.40 1.47 2.07
N PRO A 55 -29.52 2.52 1.24
CA PRO A 55 -28.35 3.12 0.62
C PRO A 55 -27.44 3.63 1.73
N ARG A 56 -26.25 3.06 1.85
CA ARG A 56 -25.27 3.49 2.86
C ARG A 56 -25.02 4.99 2.66
N PRO A 57 -25.02 5.80 3.73
CA PRO A 57 -24.69 7.21 3.64
C PRO A 57 -23.36 7.39 2.92
N ARG A 58 -23.35 8.17 1.84
CA ARG A 58 -22.12 8.48 1.10
C ARG A 58 -21.31 9.47 1.93
N LEU A 59 -20.18 9.00 2.45
CA LEU A 59 -19.16 9.86 3.06
C LEU A 59 -18.53 10.70 1.96
N VAL A 60 -18.87 11.99 1.95
CA VAL A 60 -18.33 12.97 1.00
C VAL A 60 -17.37 13.88 1.75
N PHE A 61 -16.15 13.98 1.23
CA PHE A 61 -15.13 14.87 1.76
C PHE A 61 -14.83 15.99 0.77
N HIS A 62 -14.40 17.11 1.30
CA HIS A 62 -13.95 18.25 0.50
C HIS A 62 -12.43 18.25 0.44
N THR A 63 -11.88 18.64 -0.71
CA THR A 63 -10.44 18.67 -0.89
C THR A 63 -9.97 19.85 -1.71
N GLN A 64 -8.74 20.31 -1.47
CA GLN A 64 -8.02 21.29 -2.27
C GLN A 64 -6.55 20.87 -2.40
N LEU A 65 -5.89 21.33 -3.47
CA LEU A 65 -4.44 21.31 -3.53
C LEU A 65 -3.89 22.38 -2.56
N ALA A 66 -2.90 22.00 -1.75
CA ALA A 66 -2.33 22.86 -0.71
C ALA A 66 -1.77 24.18 -1.25
N HIS A 67 -1.27 24.18 -2.50
CA HIS A 67 -0.74 25.36 -3.17
C HIS A 67 -1.83 26.28 -3.78
N GLY A 68 -3.10 25.89 -3.66
CA GLY A 68 -4.25 26.63 -4.20
C GLY A 68 -4.92 25.90 -5.37
N SER A 69 -6.20 25.58 -5.20
CA SER A 69 -7.10 25.10 -6.24
C SER A 69 -8.55 25.41 -5.87
N PRO A 70 -9.50 25.29 -6.83
CA PRO A 70 -10.91 25.17 -6.48
C PRO A 70 -11.16 23.99 -5.53
N THR A 71 -12.28 24.02 -4.80
CA THR A 71 -12.69 22.92 -3.93
C THR A 71 -13.22 21.74 -4.75
N GLY A 72 -12.56 20.60 -4.59
CA GLY A 72 -13.00 19.30 -5.08
C GLY A 72 -13.89 18.57 -4.08
N ARG A 73 -14.69 17.61 -4.58
CA ARG A 73 -15.49 16.70 -3.77
C ARG A 73 -15.11 15.27 -4.09
N ILE A 74 -14.77 14.50 -3.08
CA ILE A 74 -14.35 13.10 -3.23
C ILE A 74 -15.18 12.19 -2.32
N HIS A 75 -15.41 10.95 -2.77
CA HIS A 75 -16.14 9.94 -2.02
C HIS A 75 -15.77 8.54 -2.49
N GLY A 76 -16.13 7.52 -1.71
CA GLY A 76 -16.02 6.11 -2.13
C GLY A 76 -14.59 5.56 -2.15
N PHE A 77 -13.73 6.01 -1.24
CA PHE A 77 -12.42 5.42 -0.98
C PHE A 77 -12.45 4.65 0.35
N THR A 78 -11.67 3.57 0.42
CA THR A 78 -11.55 2.70 1.60
C THR A 78 -10.14 2.71 2.20
N ASN A 79 -9.17 3.23 1.45
CA ASN A 79 -7.76 3.29 1.84
C ASN A 79 -7.09 4.55 1.27
N VAL A 80 -5.87 4.84 1.73
CA VAL A 80 -5.13 6.05 1.35
C VAL A 80 -4.76 6.06 -0.14
N LYS A 81 -4.51 4.89 -0.75
CA LYS A 81 -4.20 4.80 -2.19
C LYS A 81 -5.40 5.19 -3.04
N GLU A 82 -6.59 4.71 -2.68
CA GLU A 82 -7.85 5.11 -3.32
C GLU A 82 -8.18 6.58 -3.05
N LEU A 83 -7.89 7.09 -1.85
CA LEU A 83 -8.02 8.51 -1.53
C LEU A 83 -7.19 9.37 -2.49
N TYR A 84 -5.90 9.06 -2.66
CA TYR A 84 -5.05 9.79 -3.60
C TYR A 84 -5.54 9.66 -5.05
N ALA A 85 -6.02 8.49 -5.46
CA ALA A 85 -6.62 8.31 -6.78
C ALA A 85 -7.86 9.20 -6.97
N LYS A 86 -8.73 9.33 -5.97
CA LYS A 86 -9.93 10.19 -6.02
C LYS A 86 -9.57 11.67 -6.05
N ILE A 87 -8.57 12.10 -5.29
CA ILE A 87 -8.06 13.48 -5.34
C ILE A 87 -7.48 13.77 -6.72
N ALA A 88 -6.64 12.88 -7.22
CA ALA A 88 -5.98 13.00 -8.51
C ALA A 88 -6.98 13.09 -9.68
N GLU A 89 -8.05 12.28 -9.63
CA GLU A 89 -9.16 12.31 -10.59
C GLU A 89 -9.85 13.68 -10.63
N VAL A 90 -10.15 14.26 -9.47
CA VAL A 90 -10.84 15.57 -9.37
C VAL A 90 -9.97 16.73 -9.86
N PHE A 91 -8.65 16.67 -9.66
CA PHE A 91 -7.73 17.72 -10.06
C PHE A 91 -7.01 17.46 -11.39
N HIS A 92 -7.34 16.37 -12.08
CA HIS A 92 -6.71 15.97 -13.35
C HIS A 92 -5.18 15.88 -13.27
N ILE A 93 -4.65 15.35 -12.16
CA ILE A 93 -3.21 15.09 -11.95
C ILE A 93 -2.96 13.59 -11.83
N SER A 94 -1.69 13.17 -11.86
CA SER A 94 -1.33 11.79 -11.53
C SER A 94 -1.36 11.57 -10.00
N PRO A 95 -1.78 10.40 -9.49
CA PRO A 95 -1.68 10.09 -8.06
C PRO A 95 -0.25 10.18 -7.53
N SER A 96 0.75 9.91 -8.38
CA SER A 96 2.17 10.06 -8.05
C SER A 96 2.60 11.53 -7.86
N GLU A 97 1.77 12.50 -8.25
CA GLU A 97 2.04 13.91 -7.95
C GLU A 97 1.71 14.26 -6.49
N ILE A 98 0.96 13.43 -5.77
CA ILE A 98 0.55 13.71 -4.39
C ILE A 98 1.61 13.16 -3.42
N LEU A 99 2.26 14.06 -2.68
CA LEU A 99 3.24 13.71 -1.66
C LEU A 99 2.57 13.18 -0.40
N PHE A 100 1.69 13.98 0.20
CA PHE A 100 0.93 13.64 1.41
C PHE A 100 -0.30 14.53 1.53
N CYS A 101 -1.15 14.26 2.52
CA CYS A 101 -2.31 15.09 2.83
C CYS A 101 -2.26 15.60 4.27
N THR A 102 -2.73 16.83 4.47
CA THR A 102 -3.03 17.40 5.78
C THR A 102 -4.54 17.64 5.91
N LEU A 103 -5.06 17.61 7.13
CA LEU A 103 -6.46 17.83 7.44
C LEU A 103 -6.63 19.24 8.00
N ASN A 104 -7.59 20.01 7.48
CA ASN A 104 -7.95 21.34 7.98
C ASN A 104 -6.78 22.37 8.00
N SER A 105 -5.80 22.20 7.12
CA SER A 105 -4.68 23.14 6.93
C SER A 105 -4.03 22.93 5.57
N HIS A 106 -3.86 24.01 4.80
CA HIS A 106 -3.06 24.00 3.56
C HIS A 106 -1.55 24.08 3.83
N LYS A 107 -1.15 24.44 5.05
CA LYS A 107 0.26 24.51 5.43
C LYS A 107 0.83 23.12 5.68
N VAL A 108 2.15 23.01 5.56
CA VAL A 108 2.92 21.82 5.95
C VAL A 108 2.93 21.69 7.48
N ASP A 109 1.81 21.25 8.04
CA ASP A 109 1.62 21.04 9.48
C ASP A 109 1.55 19.54 9.79
N MET A 110 2.65 19.04 10.36
CA MET A 110 2.79 17.62 10.67
C MET A 110 1.91 17.15 11.83
N GLN A 111 1.31 18.06 12.60
CA GLN A 111 0.30 17.71 13.61
C GLN A 111 -1.05 17.41 12.96
N LYS A 112 -1.31 18.02 11.80
CA LYS A 112 -2.51 17.83 10.98
C LYS A 112 -2.29 16.84 9.84
N LEU A 113 -1.19 16.09 9.85
CA LEU A 113 -0.91 15.07 8.86
C LEU A 113 -1.99 13.97 8.91
N LEU A 114 -2.43 13.52 7.73
CA LEU A 114 -3.35 12.39 7.62
C LEU A 114 -2.75 11.14 8.27
N GLY A 115 -3.32 10.71 9.40
CA GLY A 115 -2.80 9.61 10.23
C GLY A 115 -3.61 8.31 10.22
N GLY A 116 -4.69 8.23 9.42
CA GLY A 116 -5.53 7.03 9.27
C GLY A 116 -6.99 7.21 9.68
N GLN A 117 -7.30 8.28 10.44
CA GLN A 117 -8.67 8.70 10.71
C GLN A 117 -8.96 10.02 9.99
N ILE A 118 -10.17 10.14 9.45
CA ILE A 118 -10.69 11.35 8.83
C ILE A 118 -12.07 11.59 9.42
N GLY A 119 -12.25 12.74 10.07
CA GLY A 119 -13.53 13.20 10.58
C GLY A 119 -14.50 13.51 9.45
N LEU A 120 -15.80 13.33 9.69
CA LEU A 120 -16.85 13.51 8.67
C LEU A 120 -16.87 14.90 8.02
N GLU A 121 -16.39 15.91 8.75
CA GLU A 121 -16.34 17.31 8.32
C GLU A 121 -14.92 17.79 7.98
N ASP A 122 -13.93 16.88 8.00
CA ASP A 122 -12.55 17.25 7.73
C ASP A 122 -12.37 17.68 6.27
N PHE A 123 -11.59 18.74 6.10
CA PHE A 123 -11.17 19.24 4.81
C PHE A 123 -9.78 18.72 4.48
N ILE A 124 -9.62 18.06 3.33
CA ILE A 124 -8.38 17.40 2.93
C ILE A 124 -7.55 18.30 2.03
N PHE A 125 -6.36 18.69 2.47
CA PHE A 125 -5.41 19.43 1.65
C PHE A 125 -4.32 18.50 1.12
N ALA A 126 -4.26 18.36 -0.21
CA ALA A 126 -3.29 17.53 -0.89
C ALA A 126 -2.02 18.34 -1.22
N HIS A 127 -0.90 17.94 -0.63
CA HIS A 127 0.42 18.49 -0.93
C HIS A 127 0.97 17.75 -2.13
N VAL A 128 1.20 18.49 -3.22
CA VAL A 128 1.71 17.91 -4.47
C VAL A 128 3.20 18.22 -4.65
N ARG A 129 3.85 17.43 -5.50
CA ARG A 129 5.25 17.60 -5.88
C ARG A 129 5.50 19.01 -6.39
N GLY A 130 6.56 19.63 -5.89
CA GLY A 130 7.02 20.96 -6.24
C GLY A 130 8.45 20.93 -6.73
N GLU A 131 9.29 21.78 -6.16
CA GLU A 131 10.70 21.90 -6.53
C GLU A 131 11.50 20.66 -6.10
N THR A 132 12.29 20.14 -7.05
CA THR A 132 13.30 19.12 -6.79
C THR A 132 14.62 19.79 -6.48
N LYS A 133 15.28 19.37 -5.41
CA LYS A 133 16.59 19.84 -4.98
C LYS A 133 17.50 18.68 -4.64
N GLU A 134 18.79 18.87 -4.86
CA GLU A 134 19.82 17.91 -4.49
C GLU A 134 20.71 18.54 -3.42
N VAL A 135 20.95 17.80 -2.35
CA VAL A 135 21.71 18.28 -1.20
C VAL A 135 22.79 17.27 -0.86
N GLU A 136 24.03 17.72 -0.80
CA GLU A 136 25.13 16.94 -0.26
C GLU A 136 25.13 17.03 1.27
N VAL A 137 25.22 15.89 1.93
CA VAL A 137 25.20 15.78 3.39
C VAL A 137 26.47 15.09 3.84
N THR A 138 27.24 15.74 4.71
CA THR A 138 28.34 15.09 5.43
C THR A 138 27.91 14.76 6.84
N LYS A 139 27.88 13.47 7.16
CA LYS A 139 27.44 12.98 8.47
C LYS A 139 28.52 13.22 9.53
N THR A 140 28.27 14.17 10.44
CA THR A 140 29.16 14.53 11.55
C THR A 140 28.96 13.66 12.80
N GLU A 141 27.70 13.31 13.08
CA GLU A 141 27.28 12.48 14.23
C GLU A 141 26.63 11.17 13.78
N ASP A 142 26.38 10.23 14.70
CA ASP A 142 25.72 8.96 14.39
C ASP A 142 24.27 9.16 13.90
N ALA A 143 23.61 10.23 14.35
CA ALA A 143 22.25 10.60 13.97
C ALA A 143 22.24 11.90 13.16
N LEU A 144 21.52 11.91 12.04
CA LEU A 144 21.35 13.11 11.20
C LEU A 144 20.36 14.13 11.78
N GLY A 145 19.58 13.75 12.80
CA GLY A 145 18.52 14.58 13.37
C GLY A 145 17.21 14.57 12.58
N LEU A 146 16.97 13.56 11.73
CA LEU A 146 15.75 13.41 10.97
C LEU A 146 14.77 12.44 11.64
N THR A 147 13.48 12.78 11.58
CA THR A 147 12.38 11.83 11.75
C THR A 147 11.67 11.66 10.42
N ILE A 148 11.65 10.43 9.91
CA ILE A 148 11.04 10.07 8.63
C ILE A 148 9.68 9.44 8.88
N THR A 149 8.71 9.77 8.02
CA THR A 149 7.42 9.10 7.94
C THR A 149 7.11 8.80 6.47
N ASP A 150 6.02 8.13 6.18
CA ASP A 150 5.61 7.88 4.80
C ASP A 150 4.11 8.10 4.61
N ASN A 151 3.70 8.26 3.36
CA ASN A 151 2.33 8.57 2.98
C ASN A 151 1.45 7.33 2.79
N GLY A 152 1.94 6.13 3.15
CA GLY A 152 1.28 4.86 2.90
C GLY A 152 1.18 4.43 1.43
N ALA A 153 1.74 5.20 0.49
CA ALA A 153 1.69 4.97 -0.95
C ALA A 153 3.07 4.99 -1.62
N GLY A 154 4.15 4.78 -0.84
CA GLY A 154 5.51 4.62 -1.35
C GLY A 154 6.36 5.89 -1.34
N TYR A 155 5.89 6.98 -0.74
CA TYR A 155 6.71 8.19 -0.54
C TYR A 155 7.04 8.40 0.93
N ALA A 156 8.32 8.32 1.24
CA ALA A 156 8.87 8.70 2.53
C ALA A 156 9.26 10.19 2.54
N PHE A 157 8.94 10.90 3.61
CA PHE A 157 9.21 12.33 3.72
C PHE A 157 9.60 12.72 5.15
N ILE A 158 10.20 13.90 5.27
CA ILE A 158 10.73 14.42 6.52
C ILE A 158 9.57 14.95 7.37
N LYS A 159 9.32 14.30 8.51
CA LYS A 159 8.28 14.71 9.48
C LYS A 159 8.82 15.72 10.51
N ARG A 160 10.09 15.60 10.89
CA ARG A 160 10.74 16.49 11.86
C ARG A 160 12.23 16.57 11.57
N ILE A 161 12.76 17.77 11.78
CA ILE A 161 14.20 18.05 11.83
C ILE A 161 14.50 18.47 13.27
N LYS A 162 15.49 17.84 13.90
CA LYS A 162 15.97 18.18 15.24
C LYS A 162 16.80 19.45 15.14
N GLU A 163 16.53 20.42 16.00
CA GLU A 163 17.34 21.64 16.13
C GLU A 163 18.81 21.30 16.41
N ASP A 164 19.72 22.11 15.86
CA ASP A 164 21.18 21.98 15.95
C ASP A 164 21.77 20.68 15.37
N SER A 165 20.96 19.86 14.69
CA SER A 165 21.43 18.64 14.03
C SER A 165 22.20 18.90 12.73
N THR A 166 22.89 17.88 12.22
CA THR A 166 23.58 17.92 10.91
C THR A 166 22.66 18.45 9.81
N ILE A 167 21.40 18.02 9.78
CA ILE A 167 20.45 18.45 8.74
C ILE A 167 19.91 19.86 9.00
N ASP A 168 19.68 20.23 10.26
CA ASP A 168 19.24 21.60 10.59
C ASP A 168 20.28 22.64 10.16
N GLN A 169 21.57 22.34 10.26
CA GLN A 169 22.65 23.24 9.86
C GLN A 169 22.70 23.52 8.35
N LEU A 170 22.17 22.63 7.51
CA LEU A 170 22.17 22.79 6.05
C LEU A 170 21.17 23.85 5.57
N LYS A 171 20.07 24.08 6.31
CA LYS A 171 18.98 25.02 6.03
C LYS A 171 18.24 24.84 4.69
N THR A 172 18.76 24.05 3.76
CA THR A 172 18.14 23.69 2.47
C THR A 172 17.10 22.58 2.59
N VAL A 173 17.24 21.73 3.60
CA VAL A 173 16.32 20.62 3.89
C VAL A 173 15.18 21.11 4.76
N CYS A 174 13.95 20.78 4.39
CA CYS A 174 12.73 21.26 5.03
C CYS A 174 11.84 20.11 5.50
N VAL A 175 11.03 20.38 6.53
CA VAL A 175 9.92 19.49 6.90
C VAL A 175 8.94 19.41 5.73
N GLY A 176 8.48 18.21 5.40
CA GLY A 176 7.62 17.92 4.25
C GLY A 176 8.38 17.50 3.00
N ASP A 177 9.70 17.65 2.93
CA ASP A 177 10.47 17.17 1.78
C ASP A 177 10.35 15.65 1.64
N HIS A 178 9.89 15.20 0.47
CA HIS A 178 9.95 13.79 0.08
C HIS A 178 11.38 13.44 -0.29
N ILE A 179 11.90 12.36 0.28
CA ILE A 179 13.21 11.81 -0.09
C ILE A 179 12.97 10.92 -1.31
N GLU A 180 13.46 11.32 -2.46
CA GLU A 180 13.29 10.56 -3.70
C GLU A 180 14.45 9.57 -3.92
N ALA A 181 15.68 9.98 -3.58
CA ALA A 181 16.86 9.13 -3.73
C ALA A 181 17.95 9.45 -2.69
N ILE A 182 18.79 8.45 -2.41
CA ILE A 182 20.02 8.54 -1.61
C ILE A 182 21.17 8.00 -2.47
N ASN A 183 22.22 8.79 -2.75
CA ASN A 183 23.33 8.41 -3.65
C ASN A 183 22.84 7.80 -4.98
N ASP A 184 21.93 8.51 -5.67
CA ASP A 184 21.27 8.07 -6.91
C ASP A 184 20.37 6.84 -6.82
N GLN A 185 20.38 6.12 -5.70
CA GLN A 185 19.45 5.01 -5.47
C GLN A 185 18.06 5.57 -5.15
N SER A 186 17.12 5.36 -6.08
CA SER A 186 15.71 5.66 -5.85
C SER A 186 15.19 4.88 -4.65
N ILE A 187 14.47 5.58 -3.78
CA ILE A 187 13.81 5.00 -2.60
C ILE A 187 12.28 5.04 -2.73
N VAL A 188 11.76 5.35 -3.91
CA VAL A 188 10.32 5.30 -4.18
C VAL A 188 9.82 3.87 -3.98
N GLY A 189 8.78 3.72 -3.17
CA GLY A 189 8.22 2.44 -2.77
C GLY A 189 8.74 1.93 -1.42
N CYS A 190 9.84 2.48 -0.90
CA CYS A 190 10.35 2.13 0.43
C CYS A 190 9.46 2.69 1.54
N ARG A 191 9.35 1.94 2.63
CA ARG A 191 8.71 2.39 3.87
C ARG A 191 9.64 3.29 4.67
N HIS A 192 9.06 4.15 5.51
CA HIS A 192 9.83 5.11 6.30
C HIS A 192 10.95 4.48 7.16
N TYR A 193 10.76 3.24 7.65
CA TYR A 193 11.77 2.55 8.46
C TYR A 193 12.97 2.06 7.64
N GLU A 194 12.77 1.72 6.37
CA GLU A 194 13.85 1.32 5.46
C GLU A 194 14.70 2.53 5.11
N VAL A 195 14.04 3.64 4.79
CA VAL A 195 14.70 4.93 4.51
C VAL A 195 15.48 5.42 5.72
N ALA A 196 14.89 5.37 6.92
CA ALA A 196 15.58 5.72 8.16
C ALA A 196 16.81 4.83 8.42
N LYS A 197 16.73 3.54 8.09
CA LYS A 197 17.87 2.61 8.19
C LYS A 197 18.97 2.98 7.20
N MET A 198 18.64 3.21 5.93
CA MET A 198 19.61 3.60 4.90
C MET A 198 20.35 4.89 5.25
N LEU A 199 19.64 5.89 5.79
CA LEU A 199 20.22 7.15 6.28
C LEU A 199 21.15 6.91 7.49
N LYS A 200 20.74 6.03 8.42
CA LYS A 200 21.54 5.67 9.59
C LYS A 200 22.82 4.92 9.20
N GLU A 201 22.77 4.11 8.14
CA GLU A 201 23.91 3.31 7.65
C GLU A 201 24.91 4.12 6.83
N GLN A 202 24.59 5.37 6.46
CA GLN A 202 25.57 6.22 5.79
C GLN A 202 26.84 6.41 6.65
N PRO A 203 28.04 6.27 6.05
CA PRO A 203 29.30 6.38 6.76
C PRO A 203 29.54 7.81 7.27
N ARG A 204 30.18 7.92 8.43
CA ARG A 204 30.56 9.21 9.01
C ARG A 204 31.76 9.80 8.26
N GLY A 205 31.75 11.12 8.09
CA GLY A 205 32.83 11.85 7.41
C GLY A 205 32.86 11.73 5.89
N THR A 206 32.08 10.82 5.30
CA THR A 206 31.92 10.72 3.84
C THR A 206 30.65 11.45 3.41
N PRO A 207 30.71 12.34 2.41
CA PRO A 207 29.53 12.98 1.85
C PRO A 207 28.65 11.95 1.13
N PHE A 208 27.33 12.13 1.23
CA PHE A 208 26.33 11.41 0.45
C PHE A 208 25.29 12.40 -0.08
N THR A 209 24.62 12.07 -1.19
CA THR A 209 23.63 12.96 -1.81
C THR A 209 22.21 12.55 -1.44
N LEU A 210 21.36 13.55 -1.21
CA LEU A 210 19.91 13.40 -1.05
C LEU A 210 19.22 14.15 -2.18
N ARG A 211 18.42 13.42 -2.97
CA ARG A 211 17.46 14.05 -3.89
C ARG A 211 16.13 14.21 -3.18
N LEU A 212 15.72 15.46 -3.01
CA LEU A 212 14.53 15.84 -2.24
C LEU A 212 13.52 16.53 -3.15
N VAL A 213 12.23 16.29 -2.90
CA VAL A 213 11.13 16.94 -3.59
C VAL A 213 10.27 17.64 -2.55
N GLY A 214 10.29 18.97 -2.58
CA GLY A 214 9.48 19.78 -1.68
C GLY A 214 8.02 19.80 -2.10
N PRO A 215 7.07 19.99 -1.16
CA PRO A 215 5.70 20.27 -1.52
C PRO A 215 5.61 21.63 -2.23
N LYS A 216 4.78 21.70 -3.27
CA LYS A 216 4.53 22.96 -3.97
C LYS A 216 3.91 23.96 -2.99
N LYS A 217 4.52 25.14 -2.91
CA LYS A 217 4.06 26.22 -2.03
C LYS A 217 2.94 27.03 -2.67
N ALA A 218 2.06 27.59 -1.84
CA ALA A 218 1.12 28.61 -2.29
C ALA A 218 1.86 29.90 -2.64
N PHE A 219 1.26 30.73 -3.49
CA PHE A 219 1.83 32.05 -3.80
C PHE A 219 1.89 32.91 -2.52
N GLY A 220 3.11 33.24 -2.07
CA GLY A 220 3.34 34.08 -0.89
C GLY A 220 4.06 33.42 0.29
N GLU A 221 4.54 32.18 0.16
CA GLU A 221 5.37 31.43 1.15
C GLU A 221 6.75 31.00 0.63
#